data_AF-A0A8T5KUV0-F1
#
_entry.id   AF-A0A8T5KUV0-F1
#
_cell.length_a   1.000
_cell.length_b   1.000
_cell.length_c   1.000
_cell.angle_alpha   90.00
_cell.angle_beta   90.00
_cell.angle_gamma   90.00
#
_symmetry.space_group_name_H-M   'P 1'
#
loop_
_entity.id
_entity.type
_entity.pdbx_description
1 polymer ?
#
loop_
_entity_poly.entity_id
_entity_poly.type
_entity_poly.pdbx_seq_one_letter_code
_entity_poly.pdbx_strand_id
1 'polypeptide(L)'
;MKFKKIRISNIRSYKNQEIEFPDGSLLLAGDVGAGKTSILLAIEYALFGLQPGQKGNSLLRNTEQTGEVVLELELSGNPIKIERKLKRTLKGVSNEYAAITINGQKTESSITEIKSKIVELLGYPPEFVKKNNVLYRYTVHTAQEQMKQIILEDPETRVNILRHVFGIDKYRIIKNNLSILLSDLKSDAKILQGEISTLEQDKENISVRKAALTILHEKINFCKNELGKKSTNRELFEQELKELEKKLEEKKTFEREIEKTQILISTKREILSSINLEIEELKQVVVEAGEPFNEEDYFSLVRRMKIGKDLLEEAGSSYAKLIAKENLFEQERTEVLSKKERIFKIDICPTCLQDVPEHHKHNILNETERKLSEIKNNIEILQKEKTEIFESIEKQKKEINHLEE
;
A
#
# COMPACT_ATOMS: atom_id res chain seq x y z
N MET A 1 14.30 -84.33 44.86
CA MET A 1 13.15 -85.15 44.44
C MET A 1 13.50 -86.61 44.65
N LYS A 2 12.60 -87.39 45.28
CA LYS A 2 12.83 -88.81 45.59
C LYS A 2 11.60 -89.62 45.21
N PHE A 3 11.73 -90.57 44.28
CA PHE A 3 10.65 -91.48 43.96
C PHE A 3 10.46 -92.48 45.11
N LYS A 4 9.21 -92.77 45.48
CA LYS A 4 8.87 -93.75 46.51
C LYS A 4 8.21 -94.98 45.92
N LYS A 5 7.23 -94.75 45.04
CA LYS A 5 6.41 -95.83 44.50
C LYS A 5 5.80 -95.46 43.17
N ILE A 6 5.68 -96.41 42.27
CA ILE A 6 4.87 -96.28 41.06
C ILE A 6 3.95 -97.48 40.90
N ARG A 7 2.68 -97.21 40.62
CA ARG A 7 1.70 -98.20 40.18
C ARG A 7 1.36 -97.93 38.72
N ILE A 8 1.48 -98.96 37.91
CA ILE A 8 1.32 -98.91 36.46
C ILE A 8 0.24 -99.93 36.07
N SER A 9 -0.83 -99.46 35.43
CA SER A 9 -1.90 -100.30 34.92
C SER A 9 -2.08 -100.09 33.42
N ASN A 10 -2.04 -101.17 32.65
CA ASN A 10 -2.24 -101.19 31.20
C ASN A 10 -1.35 -100.25 30.38
N ILE A 11 -0.09 -100.08 30.79
CA ILE A 11 0.92 -99.29 30.07
C ILE A 11 1.94 -100.21 29.42
N ARG A 12 2.01 -100.18 28.08
CA ARG A 12 2.92 -100.99 27.26
C ARG A 12 2.92 -102.47 27.70
N SER A 13 4.06 -102.99 28.16
CA SER A 13 4.24 -104.38 28.57
C SER A 13 3.53 -104.73 29.88
N TYR A 14 3.21 -103.74 30.72
CA TYR A 14 2.65 -103.95 32.06
C TYR A 14 1.11 -103.96 32.02
N LYS A 15 0.48 -105.04 32.52
CA LYS A 15 -0.97 -105.10 32.79
C LYS A 15 -1.30 -104.43 34.12
N ASN A 16 -0.61 -104.86 35.17
CA ASN A 16 -0.68 -104.24 36.48
C ASN A 16 0.66 -104.53 37.17
N GLN A 17 1.37 -103.50 37.57
CA GLN A 17 2.63 -103.63 38.27
C GLN A 17 2.77 -102.51 39.28
N GLU A 18 3.26 -102.87 40.46
CA GLU A 18 3.63 -101.95 41.52
C GLU A 18 5.12 -102.10 41.77
N ILE A 19 5.81 -100.97 41.87
CA ILE A 19 7.26 -100.92 42.07
C ILE A 19 7.54 -99.91 43.16
N GLU A 20 8.22 -100.35 44.21
CA GLU A 20 8.72 -99.50 45.29
C GLU A 20 10.18 -99.16 44.99
N PHE A 21 10.52 -97.89 45.12
CA PHE A 21 11.86 -97.38 44.90
C PHE A 21 12.61 -97.36 46.23
N PRO A 22 13.67 -98.17 46.40
CA PRO A 22 14.45 -98.16 47.62
C PRO A 22 15.32 -96.89 47.69
N ASP A 23 15.82 -96.63 48.89
CA ASP A 23 16.85 -95.61 49.09
C ASP A 23 18.18 -96.08 48.49
N GLY A 24 18.89 -95.19 47.81
CA GLY A 24 20.16 -95.48 47.16
C GLY A 24 20.02 -95.82 45.68
N SER A 25 20.81 -96.78 45.21
CA SER A 25 20.89 -97.14 43.79
C SER A 25 19.98 -98.32 43.45
N LEU A 26 19.14 -98.15 42.43
CA LEU A 26 18.28 -99.20 41.88
C LEU A 26 18.75 -99.59 40.47
N LEU A 27 18.98 -100.88 40.24
CA LEU A 27 19.28 -101.43 38.92
C LEU A 27 18.04 -102.12 38.33
N LEU A 28 17.56 -101.62 37.20
CA LEU A 28 16.53 -102.30 36.41
C LEU A 28 17.19 -103.26 35.41
N ALA A 29 17.30 -104.54 35.77
CA ALA A 29 17.86 -105.60 34.93
C ALA A 29 16.77 -106.43 34.23
N GLY A 30 17.12 -107.05 33.10
CA GLY A 30 16.19 -107.87 32.30
C GLY A 30 16.53 -107.82 30.81
N ASP A 31 15.88 -108.66 30.01
CA ASP A 31 16.15 -108.73 28.57
C ASP A 31 15.67 -107.50 27.79
N VAL A 32 16.12 -107.38 26.54
CA VAL A 32 15.59 -106.38 25.61
C VAL A 32 14.09 -106.66 25.40
N GLY A 33 13.26 -105.64 25.57
CA GLY A 33 11.80 -105.77 25.48
C GLY A 33 11.09 -106.15 26.78
N ALA A 34 11.82 -106.44 27.86
CA ALA A 34 11.22 -106.78 29.17
C ALA A 34 10.43 -105.65 29.84
N GLY A 35 10.44 -104.43 29.28
CA GLY A 35 9.64 -103.30 29.77
C GLY A 35 10.40 -102.30 30.66
N LYS A 36 11.72 -102.46 30.85
CA LYS A 36 12.56 -101.54 31.64
C LYS A 36 12.35 -100.06 31.27
N THR A 37 12.45 -99.72 29.99
CA THR A 37 12.21 -98.37 29.48
C THR A 37 10.75 -97.91 29.65
N SER A 38 9.80 -98.84 29.68
CA SER A 38 8.38 -98.53 29.89
C SER A 38 8.12 -97.99 31.31
N ILE A 39 8.89 -98.42 32.32
CA ILE A 39 8.83 -97.85 33.68
C ILE A 39 9.24 -96.38 33.65
N LEU A 40 10.36 -96.06 33.00
CA LEU A 40 10.89 -94.69 32.91
C LEU A 40 9.92 -93.77 32.16
N LEU A 41 9.29 -94.27 31.10
CA LEU A 41 8.27 -93.52 30.35
C LEU A 41 6.96 -93.36 31.13
N ALA A 42 6.60 -94.32 31.98
CA ALA A 42 5.45 -94.18 32.88
C ALA A 42 5.71 -93.08 33.93
N ILE A 43 6.92 -92.99 34.48
CA ILE A 43 7.34 -91.89 35.37
C ILE A 43 7.25 -90.54 34.64
N GLU A 44 7.83 -90.45 33.43
CA GLU A 44 7.79 -89.21 32.63
C GLU A 44 6.34 -88.81 32.31
N TYR A 45 5.49 -89.78 31.97
CA TYR A 45 4.06 -89.55 31.76
C TYR A 45 3.35 -89.08 33.03
N ALA A 46 3.60 -89.70 34.18
CA ALA A 46 3.00 -89.27 35.44
C ALA A 46 3.33 -87.81 35.75
N LEU A 47 4.60 -87.41 35.61
CA LEU A 47 5.03 -86.03 35.86
C LEU A 47 4.43 -85.05 34.84
N PHE A 48 4.57 -85.32 33.54
CA PHE A 48 4.35 -84.26 32.52
C PHE A 48 3.21 -84.53 31.54
N GLY A 49 2.59 -85.71 31.61
CA GLY A 49 1.55 -86.15 30.67
C GLY A 49 2.10 -86.45 29.27
N LEU A 50 1.20 -86.59 28.31
CA LEU A 50 1.55 -86.77 26.90
C LEU A 50 2.30 -85.52 26.38
N GLN A 51 3.49 -85.72 25.83
CA GLN A 51 4.28 -84.62 25.28
C GLN A 51 3.79 -84.16 23.91
N PRO A 52 4.03 -82.90 23.51
CA PRO A 52 3.76 -82.43 22.15
C PRO A 52 4.36 -83.38 21.10
N GLY A 53 3.53 -83.92 20.21
CA GLY A 53 3.93 -84.89 19.18
C GLY A 53 3.98 -86.36 19.64
N GLN A 54 3.84 -86.66 20.93
CA GLN A 54 3.76 -88.04 21.43
C GLN A 54 2.32 -88.58 21.30
N LYS A 55 2.13 -89.60 20.47
CA LYS A 55 0.84 -90.29 20.36
C LYS A 55 0.57 -91.11 21.61
N GLY A 56 -0.60 -90.95 22.23
CA GLY A 56 -1.01 -91.74 23.41
C GLY A 56 -1.01 -93.26 23.16
N ASN A 57 -1.22 -93.69 21.92
CA ASN A 57 -1.14 -95.10 21.49
C ASN A 57 0.25 -95.72 21.71
N SER A 58 1.31 -94.89 21.80
CA SER A 58 2.66 -95.37 22.11
C SER A 58 2.87 -95.73 23.57
N LEU A 59 1.92 -95.40 24.44
CA LEU A 59 2.00 -95.61 25.89
C LEU A 59 0.91 -96.56 26.39
N LEU A 60 -0.35 -96.37 25.98
CA LEU A 60 -1.43 -97.29 26.32
C LEU A 60 -1.22 -98.65 25.66
N ARG A 61 -1.43 -99.73 26.42
CA ARG A 61 -1.36 -101.11 25.91
C ARG A 61 -2.39 -101.34 24.79
N ASN A 62 -1.98 -101.98 23.69
CA ASN A 62 -2.80 -102.13 22.48
C ASN A 62 -4.16 -102.82 22.70
N THR A 63 -4.24 -103.79 23.61
CA THR A 63 -5.47 -104.56 23.89
C THR A 63 -6.45 -103.85 24.83
N GLU A 64 -6.03 -102.76 25.47
CA GLU A 64 -6.75 -102.15 26.59
C GLU A 64 -7.40 -100.82 26.20
N GLN A 65 -8.54 -100.52 26.83
CA GLN A 65 -9.30 -99.29 26.61
C GLN A 65 -8.84 -98.15 27.53
N THR A 66 -8.31 -98.47 28.70
CA THR A 66 -7.85 -97.48 29.69
C THR A 66 -6.50 -97.91 30.26
N GLY A 67 -5.72 -96.92 30.70
CA GLY A 67 -4.45 -97.11 31.37
C GLY A 67 -4.26 -96.06 32.46
N GLU A 68 -3.54 -96.41 33.51
CA GLU A 68 -3.38 -95.57 34.69
C GLU A 68 -1.93 -95.61 35.18
N VAL A 69 -1.43 -94.47 35.58
CA VAL A 69 -0.16 -94.35 36.28
C VAL A 69 -0.37 -93.53 37.54
N VAL A 70 0.04 -94.10 38.67
CA VAL A 70 0.07 -93.43 39.98
C VAL A 70 1.51 -93.38 40.43
N LEU A 71 2.05 -92.18 40.60
CA LEU A 71 3.42 -91.94 41.05
C LEU A 71 3.39 -91.26 42.41
N GLU A 72 4.07 -91.87 43.38
CA GLU A 72 4.30 -91.31 44.70
C GLU A 72 5.78 -90.91 44.81
N LEU A 73 6.00 -89.65 45.16
CA LEU A 73 7.32 -89.06 45.29
C LEU A 73 7.35 -88.10 46.47
N GLU A 74 8.56 -87.78 46.90
CA GLU A 74 8.83 -86.82 47.96
C GLU A 74 9.66 -85.67 47.41
N LEU A 75 9.22 -84.44 47.66
CA LEU A 75 9.90 -83.23 47.24
C LEU A 75 10.06 -82.29 48.43
N SER A 76 11.31 -82.03 48.83
CA SER A 76 11.65 -81.16 49.97
C SER A 76 10.89 -81.54 51.26
N GLY A 77 10.75 -82.84 51.53
CA GLY A 77 10.02 -83.38 52.68
C GLY A 77 8.50 -83.48 52.52
N ASN A 78 7.92 -82.96 51.43
CA ASN A 78 6.48 -83.05 51.18
C ASN A 78 6.14 -84.31 50.36
N PRO A 79 5.27 -85.21 50.86
CA PRO A 79 4.74 -86.31 50.06
C PRO A 79 3.80 -85.78 48.98
N ILE A 80 4.07 -86.21 47.75
CA ILE A 80 3.30 -85.85 46.55
C ILE A 80 2.87 -87.14 45.87
N LYS A 81 1.58 -87.22 45.54
CA LYS A 81 1.00 -88.30 44.74
C LYS A 81 0.40 -87.72 43.47
N ILE A 82 0.77 -88.28 42.33
CA ILE A 82 0.32 -87.86 41.00
C ILE A 82 -0.42 -89.02 40.36
N GLU A 83 -1.66 -88.78 39.95
CA GLU A 83 -2.53 -89.77 39.31
C GLU A 83 -2.85 -89.30 37.89
N ARG A 84 -2.63 -90.15 36.88
CA ARG A 84 -3.02 -89.88 35.50
C ARG A 84 -3.66 -91.10 34.85
N LYS A 85 -4.74 -90.86 34.10
CA LYS A 85 -5.42 -91.90 33.31
C LYS A 85 -5.47 -91.55 31.84
N LEU A 86 -5.26 -92.56 31.02
CA LEU A 86 -5.45 -92.56 29.57
C LEU A 86 -6.70 -93.34 29.23
N LYS A 87 -7.39 -92.88 28.19
CA LYS A 87 -8.52 -93.59 27.59
C LYS A 87 -8.41 -93.60 26.08
N ARG A 88 -8.75 -94.74 25.50
CA ARG A 88 -8.90 -94.89 24.06
C ARG A 88 -10.23 -94.28 23.64
N THR A 89 -10.15 -93.44 22.62
CA THR A 89 -11.29 -92.79 21.97
C THR A 89 -11.29 -93.13 20.48
N LEU A 90 -12.36 -92.79 19.77
CA LEU A 90 -12.48 -92.99 18.32
C LEU A 90 -11.36 -92.31 17.51
N LYS A 91 -10.79 -91.21 18.04
CA LYS A 91 -9.73 -90.43 17.39
C LYS A 91 -8.31 -90.82 17.85
N GLY A 92 -8.17 -91.84 18.71
CA GLY A 92 -6.90 -92.27 19.31
C GLY A 92 -6.93 -92.23 20.84
N VAL A 93 -5.77 -92.31 21.49
CA VAL A 93 -5.67 -92.29 22.95
C VAL A 93 -5.47 -90.87 23.47
N SER A 94 -6.32 -90.45 24.39
CA SER A 94 -6.26 -89.15 25.08
C SER A 94 -6.12 -89.33 26.59
N ASN A 95 -5.74 -88.25 27.28
CA ASN A 95 -5.83 -88.20 28.73
C ASN A 95 -7.31 -88.10 29.15
N GLU A 96 -7.70 -88.90 30.13
CA GLU A 96 -9.05 -88.92 30.72
C GLU A 96 -9.07 -88.20 32.07
N TYR A 97 -8.04 -88.41 32.89
CA TYR A 97 -8.00 -87.94 34.27
C TYR A 97 -6.60 -87.50 34.65
N ALA A 98 -6.51 -86.45 35.46
CA ALA A 98 -5.28 -86.07 36.12
C ALA A 98 -5.61 -85.46 37.50
N ALA A 99 -4.86 -85.87 38.53
CA ALA A 99 -4.92 -85.26 39.85
C ALA A 99 -3.54 -85.24 40.50
N ILE A 100 -3.35 -84.27 41.39
CA ILE A 100 -2.16 -84.16 42.22
C ILE A 100 -2.58 -83.95 43.68
N THR A 101 -2.02 -84.77 44.56
CA THR A 101 -2.20 -84.69 46.01
C THR A 101 -0.90 -84.25 46.63
N ILE A 102 -0.92 -83.14 47.37
CA ILE A 102 0.25 -82.59 48.08
C ILE A 102 -0.11 -82.53 49.56
N ASN A 103 0.68 -83.16 50.43
CA ASN A 103 0.43 -83.18 51.88
C ASN A 103 -1.01 -83.61 52.25
N GLY A 104 -1.56 -84.58 51.50
CA GLY A 104 -2.92 -85.10 51.70
C GLY A 104 -4.05 -84.29 51.05
N GLN A 105 -3.80 -83.08 50.55
CA GLN A 105 -4.81 -82.31 49.82
C GLN A 105 -4.82 -82.68 48.34
N LYS A 106 -5.89 -83.33 47.89
CA LYS A 106 -6.08 -83.73 46.48
C LYS A 106 -6.66 -82.57 45.67
N THR A 107 -5.99 -82.22 44.59
CA THR A 107 -6.48 -81.27 43.59
C THR A 107 -6.66 -81.96 42.25
N GLU A 108 -7.89 -81.92 41.74
CA GLU A 108 -8.24 -82.38 40.40
C GLU A 108 -8.42 -81.15 39.51
N SER A 109 -7.73 -81.13 38.38
CA SER A 109 -7.59 -79.94 37.54
C SER A 109 -7.28 -80.34 36.11
N SER A 110 -7.23 -79.36 35.20
CA SER A 110 -6.84 -79.65 33.82
C SER A 110 -5.41 -80.21 33.73
N ILE A 111 -5.13 -80.97 32.66
CA ILE A 111 -3.82 -81.58 32.40
C ILE A 111 -2.71 -80.50 32.40
N THR A 112 -3.04 -79.34 31.84
CA THR A 112 -2.12 -78.20 31.73
C THR A 112 -1.87 -77.57 33.09
N GLU A 113 -2.90 -77.38 33.92
CA GLU A 113 -2.74 -76.86 35.29
C GLU A 113 -1.90 -77.79 36.16
N ILE A 114 -2.13 -79.11 36.08
CA ILE A 114 -1.33 -80.09 36.82
C ILE A 114 0.11 -80.09 36.33
N LYS A 115 0.34 -80.01 35.01
CA LYS A 115 1.69 -79.87 34.46
C LYS A 115 2.34 -78.57 34.96
N SER A 116 1.63 -77.45 34.98
CA SER A 116 2.14 -76.18 35.51
C SER A 116 2.53 -76.28 36.99
N LYS A 117 1.64 -76.83 37.84
CA LYS A 117 1.94 -77.07 39.26
C LYS A 117 3.18 -77.94 39.44
N ILE A 118 3.33 -79.01 38.66
CA ILE A 118 4.50 -79.89 38.75
C ILE A 118 5.77 -79.16 38.29
N VAL A 119 5.73 -78.40 37.20
CA VAL A 119 6.86 -77.58 36.72
C VAL A 119 7.29 -76.56 37.78
N GLU A 120 6.33 -75.89 38.41
CA GLU A 120 6.57 -74.93 39.50
C GLU A 120 7.18 -75.61 40.73
N LEU A 121 6.62 -76.74 41.17
CA LEU A 121 7.16 -77.50 42.30
C LEU A 121 8.60 -77.96 42.05
N LEU A 122 8.91 -78.41 40.83
CA LEU A 122 10.27 -78.80 40.45
C LEU A 122 11.23 -77.60 40.30
N GLY A 123 10.75 -76.36 40.39
CA GLY A 123 11.54 -75.16 40.22
C GLY A 123 11.97 -74.90 38.77
N TYR A 124 11.25 -75.47 37.80
CA TYR A 124 11.53 -75.27 36.38
C TYR A 124 10.86 -73.99 35.86
N PRO A 125 11.47 -73.27 34.90
CA PRO A 125 10.87 -72.06 34.34
C PRO A 125 9.51 -72.34 33.68
N PRO A 126 8.54 -71.42 33.81
CA PRO A 126 7.15 -71.64 33.36
C PRO A 126 7.03 -71.80 31.83
N GLU A 127 7.99 -71.31 31.06
CA GLU A 127 8.05 -71.50 29.60
C GLU A 127 8.12 -72.99 29.18
N PHE A 128 8.56 -73.89 30.08
CA PHE A 128 8.66 -75.32 29.82
C PHE A 128 7.36 -76.09 29.99
N VAL A 129 6.28 -75.46 30.44
CA VAL A 129 4.94 -76.08 30.46
C VAL A 129 4.49 -76.45 29.05
N LYS A 130 4.77 -75.60 28.06
CA LYS A 130 4.35 -75.79 26.66
C LYS A 130 5.40 -76.48 25.78
N LYS A 131 6.65 -76.55 26.24
CA LYS A 131 7.76 -77.21 25.53
C LYS A 131 7.86 -78.68 25.95
N ASN A 132 8.67 -79.43 25.21
CA ASN A 132 9.10 -80.78 25.60
C ASN A 132 9.87 -80.70 26.93
N ASN A 133 9.89 -81.80 27.70
CA ASN A 133 10.57 -81.89 29.00
C ASN A 133 12.10 -81.95 28.89
N VAL A 134 12.70 -81.04 28.11
CA VAL A 134 14.15 -80.97 27.88
C VAL A 134 14.89 -80.84 29.20
N LEU A 135 14.43 -79.98 30.12
CA LEU A 135 15.08 -79.81 31.42
C LEU A 135 15.09 -81.10 32.25
N TYR A 136 13.96 -81.82 32.30
CA TYR A 136 13.90 -83.11 32.99
C TYR A 136 14.88 -84.12 32.38
N ARG A 137 15.05 -84.09 31.05
CA ARG A 137 16.00 -84.98 30.38
C ARG A 137 17.46 -84.66 30.65
N TYR A 138 17.77 -83.39 30.85
CA TYR A 138 19.13 -82.91 31.13
C TYR A 138 19.50 -83.03 32.61
N THR A 139 18.51 -83.12 33.51
CA THR A 139 18.75 -83.07 34.97
C THR A 139 18.45 -84.37 35.71
N VAL A 140 17.40 -85.11 35.31
CA VAL A 140 16.92 -86.29 36.05
C VAL A 140 16.98 -87.57 35.22
N HIS A 141 16.45 -87.56 33.99
CA HIS A 141 16.37 -88.76 33.16
C HIS A 141 16.82 -88.54 31.72
N THR A 142 18.04 -88.92 31.42
CA THR A 142 18.50 -89.00 30.02
C THR A 142 18.18 -90.37 29.44
N ALA A 143 17.45 -90.42 28.32
CA ALA A 143 17.12 -91.69 27.69
C ALA A 143 18.39 -92.35 27.09
N GLN A 144 18.30 -93.65 26.80
CA GLN A 144 19.40 -94.41 26.20
C GLN A 144 19.87 -93.74 24.89
N GLU A 145 21.19 -93.67 24.70
CA GLU A 145 21.88 -92.97 23.59
C GLU A 145 21.67 -91.43 23.51
N GLN A 146 20.73 -90.84 24.26
CA GLN A 146 20.50 -89.38 24.22
C GLN A 146 21.56 -88.58 24.96
N MET A 147 22.35 -89.21 25.85
CA MET A 147 23.47 -88.53 26.51
C MET A 147 24.51 -88.05 25.50
N LYS A 148 24.74 -88.80 24.42
CA LYS A 148 25.61 -88.37 23.31
C LYS A 148 25.07 -87.13 22.62
N GLN A 149 23.75 -87.02 22.45
CA GLN A 149 23.12 -85.83 21.87
C GLN A 149 23.40 -84.60 22.73
N ILE A 150 23.22 -84.69 24.05
CA ILE A 150 23.51 -83.59 24.99
C ILE A 150 25.00 -83.15 24.92
N ILE A 151 25.91 -84.10 24.75
CA ILE A 151 27.36 -83.83 24.70
C ILE A 151 27.77 -83.22 23.35
N LEU A 152 27.21 -83.74 22.24
CA LEU A 152 27.53 -83.36 20.87
C LEU A 152 26.71 -82.18 20.34
N GLU A 153 25.69 -81.74 21.06
CA GLU A 153 24.90 -80.56 20.73
C GLU A 153 25.79 -79.31 20.69
N ASP A 154 25.38 -78.32 19.90
CA ASP A 154 26.17 -77.11 19.74
C ASP A 154 26.36 -76.40 21.10
N PRO A 155 27.55 -75.82 21.35
CA PRO A 155 27.86 -75.22 22.64
C PRO A 155 26.87 -74.12 23.05
N GLU A 156 26.30 -73.39 22.09
CA GLU A 156 25.39 -72.28 22.36
C GLU A 156 24.02 -72.76 22.84
N THR A 157 23.41 -73.74 22.16
CA THR A 157 22.17 -74.38 22.57
C THR A 157 22.31 -75.06 23.92
N ARG A 158 23.42 -75.78 24.15
CA ARG A 158 23.69 -76.39 25.45
C ARG A 158 23.79 -75.35 26.57
N VAL A 159 24.52 -74.26 26.33
CA VAL A 159 24.62 -73.15 27.29
C VAL A 159 23.26 -72.48 27.51
N ASN A 160 22.45 -72.31 26.46
CA ASN A 160 21.11 -71.73 26.58
C ASN A 160 20.18 -72.62 27.41
N ILE A 161 20.17 -73.94 27.19
CA ILE A 161 19.39 -74.88 28.00
C ILE A 161 19.83 -74.78 29.47
N LEU A 162 21.13 -74.78 29.75
CA LEU A 162 21.64 -74.61 31.11
C LEU A 162 21.27 -73.23 31.69
N ARG A 163 21.30 -72.16 30.90
CA ARG A 163 20.88 -70.82 31.35
C ARG A 163 19.42 -70.79 31.78
N HIS A 164 18.57 -71.50 31.05
CA HIS A 164 17.18 -71.69 31.44
C HIS A 164 17.05 -72.54 32.71
N VAL A 165 17.77 -73.66 32.83
CA VAL A 165 17.80 -74.49 34.07
C VAL A 165 18.16 -73.64 35.29
N PHE A 166 19.23 -72.84 35.20
CA PHE A 166 19.71 -72.03 36.31
C PHE A 166 18.97 -70.69 36.47
N GLY A 167 17.99 -70.39 35.61
CA GLY A 167 17.25 -69.13 35.63
C GLY A 167 18.12 -67.89 35.42
N ILE A 168 19.27 -68.05 34.75
CA ILE A 168 20.23 -66.96 34.45
C ILE A 168 19.98 -66.32 33.07
N ASP A 169 19.04 -66.84 32.28
CA ASP A 169 18.65 -66.23 31.00
C ASP A 169 18.14 -64.79 31.17
N LYS A 170 17.56 -64.46 32.34
CA LYS A 170 17.17 -63.10 32.73
C LYS A 170 18.30 -62.08 32.59
N TYR A 171 19.55 -62.47 32.88
CA TYR A 171 20.70 -61.56 32.77
C TYR A 171 21.04 -61.24 31.31
N ARG A 172 20.86 -62.21 30.41
CA ARG A 172 21.02 -61.99 28.96
C ARG A 172 19.96 -61.01 28.46
N ILE A 173 18.71 -61.18 28.88
CA ILE A 173 17.60 -60.28 28.53
C ILE A 173 17.89 -58.86 29.04
N ILE A 174 18.29 -58.72 30.31
CA ILE A 174 18.65 -57.42 30.90
C ILE A 174 19.79 -56.77 30.11
N LYS A 175 20.85 -57.51 29.80
CA LYS A 175 22.00 -57.00 29.02
C LYS A 175 21.57 -56.49 27.64
N ASN A 176 20.73 -57.24 26.94
CA ASN A 176 20.24 -56.86 25.62
C ASN A 176 19.39 -55.58 25.69
N ASN A 177 18.48 -55.50 26.66
CA ASN A 177 17.65 -54.31 26.86
C ASN A 177 18.48 -53.07 27.22
N LEU A 178 19.50 -53.23 28.07
CA LEU A 178 20.43 -52.16 28.41
C LEU A 178 21.24 -51.68 27.20
N SER A 179 21.62 -52.61 26.30
CA SER A 179 22.32 -52.25 25.06
C SER A 179 21.46 -51.36 24.15
N ILE A 180 20.16 -51.64 24.05
CA ILE A 180 19.22 -50.84 23.27
C ILE A 180 19.10 -49.45 23.89
N LEU A 181 18.80 -49.38 25.19
CA LEU A 181 18.68 -48.10 25.92
C LEU A 181 19.96 -47.26 25.82
N LEU A 182 21.13 -47.90 25.92
CA LEU A 182 22.41 -47.20 25.82
C LEU A 182 22.66 -46.63 24.42
N SER A 183 22.17 -47.32 23.37
CA SER A 183 22.21 -46.79 22.00
C SER A 183 21.37 -45.52 21.88
N ASP A 184 20.15 -45.53 22.42
CA ASP A 184 19.21 -44.41 22.35
C ASP A 184 19.74 -43.19 23.13
N LEU A 185 20.26 -43.41 24.34
CA LEU A 185 20.89 -42.33 25.13
C LEU A 185 22.11 -41.74 24.42
N LYS A 186 22.88 -42.55 23.70
CA LYS A 186 24.02 -42.05 22.91
C LYS A 186 23.58 -41.23 21.70
N SER A 187 22.49 -41.61 21.02
CA SER A 187 21.96 -40.78 19.93
C SER A 187 21.46 -39.44 20.44
N ASP A 188 20.73 -39.43 21.54
CA ASP A 188 20.20 -38.19 22.14
C ASP A 188 21.33 -37.26 22.58
N ALA A 189 22.34 -37.81 23.25
CA ALA A 189 23.53 -37.07 23.64
C ALA A 189 24.25 -36.46 22.42
N LYS A 190 24.32 -37.19 21.31
CA LYS A 190 24.95 -36.71 20.07
C LYS A 190 24.16 -35.59 19.40
N ILE A 191 22.83 -35.65 19.43
CA ILE A 191 21.96 -34.58 18.92
C ILE A 191 22.18 -33.30 19.73
N LEU A 192 22.09 -33.40 21.06
CA LEU A 192 22.31 -32.27 21.96
C LEU A 192 23.72 -31.67 21.80
N GLN A 193 24.73 -32.53 21.65
CA GLN A 193 26.10 -32.07 21.40
C GLN A 193 26.25 -31.37 20.05
N GLY A 194 25.50 -31.81 19.03
CA GLY A 194 25.40 -31.12 17.74
C GLY A 194 24.80 -29.72 17.88
N GLU A 195 23.70 -29.58 18.62
CA GLU A 195 23.06 -28.29 18.90
C GLU A 195 23.97 -27.33 19.68
N ILE A 196 24.74 -27.86 20.64
CA ILE A 196 25.68 -27.07 21.44
C ILE A 196 26.92 -26.65 20.63
N SER A 197 27.26 -27.36 19.56
CA SER A 197 28.50 -27.10 18.82
C SER A 197 28.58 -25.72 18.17
N THR A 198 27.45 -25.12 17.79
CA THR A 198 27.41 -23.79 17.13
C THR A 198 27.27 -22.64 18.12
N LEU A 199 26.95 -22.91 19.39
CA LEU A 199 26.60 -21.90 20.38
C LEU A 199 27.71 -20.85 20.60
N GLU A 200 28.98 -21.29 20.63
CA GLU A 200 30.12 -20.38 20.78
C GLU A 200 30.32 -19.51 19.52
N GLN A 201 30.20 -20.08 18.32
CA GLN A 201 30.28 -19.33 17.07
C GLN A 201 29.13 -18.32 16.94
N ASP A 202 27.91 -18.71 17.32
CA ASP A 202 26.74 -17.83 17.30
C ASP A 202 26.91 -16.66 18.27
N LYS A 203 27.50 -16.91 19.45
CA LYS A 203 27.82 -15.87 20.43
C LYS A 203 28.85 -14.87 19.89
N GLU A 204 29.89 -15.36 19.21
CA GLU A 204 30.89 -14.52 18.55
C GLU A 204 30.27 -13.70 17.40
N ASN A 205 29.46 -14.33 16.56
CA ASN A 205 28.71 -13.68 15.47
C ASN A 205 27.78 -12.57 15.98
N ILE A 206 27.09 -12.79 17.10
CA ILE A 206 26.23 -11.78 17.74
C ILE A 206 27.09 -10.59 18.21
N SER A 207 28.27 -10.83 18.79
CA SER A 207 29.18 -9.77 19.23
C SER A 207 29.62 -8.90 18.05
N VAL A 208 30.08 -9.52 16.95
CA VAL A 208 30.50 -8.83 15.74
C VAL A 208 29.35 -8.03 15.11
N ARG A 209 28.15 -8.62 15.01
CA ARG A 209 26.97 -7.93 14.48
C ARG A 209 26.53 -6.76 15.34
N LYS A 210 26.62 -6.86 16.67
CA LYS A 210 26.36 -5.75 17.59
C LYS A 210 27.33 -4.59 17.36
N ALA A 211 28.63 -4.89 17.25
CA ALA A 211 29.65 -3.88 16.96
C ALA A 211 29.41 -3.19 15.59
N ALA A 212 29.05 -3.96 14.56
CA ALA A 212 28.68 -3.41 13.26
C ALA A 212 27.43 -2.51 13.32
N LEU A 213 26.41 -2.91 14.09
CA LEU A 213 25.20 -2.11 14.29
C LEU A 213 25.49 -0.78 14.99
N THR A 214 26.37 -0.74 15.99
CA THR A 214 26.79 0.52 16.63
C THR A 214 27.48 1.45 15.64
N ILE A 215 28.40 0.95 14.82
CA ILE A 215 29.09 1.76 13.80
C ILE A 215 28.08 2.29 12.76
N LEU A 216 27.11 1.47 12.35
CA LEU A 216 26.08 1.88 11.39
C LEU A 216 25.18 2.97 11.97
N HIS A 217 24.80 2.87 13.24
CA HIS A 217 24.02 3.90 13.94
C HIS A 217 24.78 5.23 14.03
N GLU A 218 26.07 5.19 14.33
CA GLU A 218 26.92 6.39 14.33
C GLU A 218 26.96 7.04 12.95
N LYS A 219 27.15 6.25 11.88
CA LYS A 219 27.11 6.74 10.49
C LYS A 219 25.77 7.34 10.12
N ILE A 220 24.66 6.72 10.52
CA ILE A 220 23.30 7.25 10.28
C ILE A 220 23.12 8.58 10.99
N ASN A 221 23.55 8.70 12.24
CA ASN A 221 23.47 9.94 13.01
C ASN A 221 24.33 11.05 12.39
N PHE A 222 25.54 10.72 11.94
CA PHE A 222 26.38 11.65 11.19
C PHE A 222 25.69 12.14 9.91
N CYS A 223 25.20 11.21 9.08
CA CYS A 223 24.47 11.57 7.86
C CYS A 223 23.23 12.40 8.14
N LYS A 224 22.44 12.10 9.19
CA LYS A 224 21.28 12.90 9.59
C LYS A 224 21.67 14.33 9.97
N ASN A 225 22.76 14.50 10.73
CA ASN A 225 23.26 15.81 11.10
C ASN A 225 23.73 16.62 9.88
N GLU A 226 24.46 15.99 8.95
CA GLU A 226 24.87 16.61 7.69
C GLU A 226 23.67 16.99 6.81
N LEU A 227 22.63 16.13 6.77
CA LEU A 227 21.40 16.40 6.03
C LEU A 227 20.65 17.60 6.64
N GLY A 228 20.59 17.70 7.97
CA GLY A 228 20.00 18.85 8.67
C GLY A 228 20.75 20.17 8.42
N LYS A 229 22.09 20.14 8.36
CA LYS A 229 22.88 21.32 7.95
C LYS A 229 22.62 21.70 6.50
N LYS A 230 22.53 20.73 5.60
CA LYS A 230 22.25 21.01 4.18
C LYS A 230 20.83 21.49 3.95
N SER A 231 19.84 21.00 4.71
CA SER A 231 18.46 21.46 4.61
C SER A 231 18.30 22.90 5.10
N THR A 232 18.91 23.24 6.25
CA THR A 232 18.91 24.62 6.77
C THR A 232 19.62 25.59 5.82
N ASN A 233 20.77 25.21 5.26
CA ASN A 233 21.43 26.01 4.21
C ASN A 233 20.56 26.17 2.96
N ARG A 234 19.86 25.13 2.54
CA ARG A 234 18.92 25.21 1.41
C ARG A 234 17.77 26.18 1.71
N GLU A 235 17.20 26.13 2.91
CA GLU A 235 16.14 27.07 3.33
C GLU A 235 16.63 28.52 3.33
N LEU A 236 17.86 28.77 3.81
CA LEU A 236 18.49 30.10 3.74
C LEU A 236 18.67 30.56 2.29
N PHE A 237 19.22 29.71 1.42
CA PHE A 237 19.38 30.06 0.00
C PHE A 237 18.04 30.25 -0.73
N GLU A 238 16.99 29.50 -0.38
CA GLU A 238 15.64 29.70 -0.92
C GLU A 238 15.04 31.05 -0.45
N GLN A 239 15.32 31.49 0.78
CA GLN A 239 14.92 32.82 1.26
C GLN A 239 15.68 33.93 0.54
N GLU A 240 17.00 33.79 0.40
CA GLU A 240 17.83 34.73 -0.36
C GLU A 240 17.40 34.82 -1.82
N LEU A 241 17.05 33.70 -2.45
CA LEU A 241 16.51 33.66 -3.82
C LEU A 241 15.20 34.43 -3.93
N LYS A 242 14.26 34.24 -2.98
CA LYS A 242 12.99 34.99 -2.97
C LYS A 242 13.21 36.50 -2.78
N GLU A 243 14.17 36.89 -1.95
CA GLU A 243 14.55 38.31 -1.82
C GLU A 243 15.17 38.85 -3.11
N LEU A 244 16.02 38.06 -3.77
CA LEU A 244 16.63 38.44 -5.04
C LEU A 244 15.57 38.57 -6.15
N GLU A 245 14.62 37.64 -6.21
CA GLU A 245 13.48 37.67 -7.14
C GLU A 245 12.64 38.93 -6.95
N LYS A 246 12.33 39.30 -5.70
CA LYS A 246 11.65 40.57 -5.39
C LYS A 246 12.45 41.77 -5.88
N LYS A 247 13.75 41.83 -5.60
CA LYS A 247 14.64 42.90 -6.10
C LYS A 247 14.69 42.93 -7.63
N LEU A 248 14.58 41.78 -8.30
CA LEU A 248 14.56 41.68 -9.76
C LEU A 248 13.22 42.16 -10.33
N GLU A 249 12.11 41.88 -9.67
CA GLU A 249 10.80 42.45 -9.99
C GLU A 249 10.78 43.97 -9.79
N GLU A 250 11.30 44.47 -8.66
CA GLU A 250 11.48 45.89 -8.39
C GLU A 250 12.35 46.56 -9.48
N LYS A 251 13.47 45.93 -9.85
CA LYS A 251 14.33 46.41 -10.94
C LYS A 251 13.55 46.47 -12.27
N LYS A 252 12.78 45.44 -12.62
CA LYS A 252 11.95 45.45 -13.84
C LYS A 252 10.88 46.54 -13.80
N THR A 253 10.29 46.82 -12.64
CA THR A 253 9.33 47.94 -12.52
C THR A 253 10.02 49.27 -12.72
N PHE A 254 11.22 49.46 -12.14
CA PHE A 254 12.00 50.67 -12.35
C PHE A 254 12.49 50.81 -13.80
N GLU A 255 12.91 49.73 -14.45
CA GLU A 255 13.28 49.74 -15.88
C GLU A 255 12.08 50.16 -16.75
N ARG A 256 10.88 49.63 -16.49
CA ARG A 256 9.65 50.07 -17.18
C ARG A 256 9.32 51.54 -16.91
N GLU A 257 9.55 52.03 -15.70
CA GLU A 257 9.37 53.45 -15.37
C GLU A 257 10.41 54.34 -16.06
N ILE A 258 11.66 53.89 -16.16
CA ILE A 258 12.72 54.57 -16.91
C ILE A 258 12.35 54.60 -18.40
N GLU A 259 11.92 53.49 -18.99
CA GLU A 259 11.46 53.44 -20.39
C GLU A 259 10.28 54.39 -20.62
N LYS A 260 9.26 54.38 -19.74
CA LYS A 260 8.16 55.35 -19.80
C LYS A 260 8.66 56.78 -19.74
N THR A 261 9.59 57.07 -18.84
CA THR A 261 10.17 58.41 -18.67
C THR A 261 11.02 58.80 -19.88
N GLN A 262 11.75 57.87 -20.48
CA GLN A 262 12.52 58.09 -21.71
C GLN A 262 11.62 58.38 -22.90
N ILE A 263 10.50 57.66 -23.05
CA ILE A 263 9.47 57.95 -24.04
C ILE A 263 8.85 59.33 -23.77
N LEU A 264 8.62 59.67 -22.50
CA LEU A 264 8.14 61.00 -22.12
C LEU A 264 9.15 62.10 -22.47
N ILE A 265 10.45 61.84 -22.26
CA ILE A 265 11.53 62.76 -22.61
C ILE A 265 11.68 62.86 -24.13
N SER A 266 11.57 61.76 -24.88
CA SER A 266 11.68 61.78 -26.33
C SER A 266 10.53 62.57 -26.95
N THR A 267 9.29 62.30 -26.52
CA THR A 267 8.11 63.09 -26.94
C THR A 267 8.24 64.55 -26.53
N LYS A 268 8.71 64.85 -25.31
CA LYS A 268 8.99 66.23 -24.90
C LYS A 268 10.09 66.88 -25.73
N ARG A 269 11.14 66.14 -26.13
CA ARG A 269 12.22 66.63 -27.02
C ARG A 269 11.73 66.82 -28.46
N GLU A 270 10.87 65.96 -28.96
CA GLU A 270 10.22 66.11 -30.26
C GLU A 270 9.36 67.37 -30.26
N ILE A 271 8.54 67.56 -29.22
CA ILE A 271 7.78 68.81 -28.99
C ILE A 271 8.73 70.00 -28.87
N LEU A 272 9.86 69.87 -28.17
CA LEU A 272 10.85 70.95 -28.07
C LEU A 272 11.51 71.22 -29.42
N SER A 273 11.72 70.20 -30.25
CA SER A 273 12.27 70.35 -31.60
C SER A 273 11.26 70.99 -32.54
N SER A 274 9.97 70.65 -32.43
CA SER A 274 8.91 71.28 -33.20
C SER A 274 8.72 72.73 -32.77
N ILE A 275 8.75 73.01 -31.46
CA ILE A 275 8.75 74.39 -30.94
C ILE A 275 10.03 75.12 -31.36
N ASN A 276 11.19 74.48 -31.37
CA ASN A 276 12.43 75.11 -31.83
C ASN A 276 12.44 75.34 -33.35
N LEU A 277 11.80 74.48 -34.14
CA LEU A 277 11.57 74.68 -35.56
C LEU A 277 10.58 75.82 -35.79
N GLU A 278 9.49 75.89 -35.01
CA GLU A 278 8.58 77.06 -35.01
C GLU A 278 9.32 78.33 -34.57
N ILE A 279 10.24 78.25 -33.59
CA ILE A 279 11.08 79.37 -33.18
C ILE A 279 12.13 79.70 -34.25
N GLU A 280 12.68 78.74 -34.98
CA GLU A 280 13.61 78.99 -36.09
C GLU A 280 12.89 79.55 -37.31
N GLU A 281 11.67 79.11 -37.61
CA GLU A 281 10.78 79.70 -38.60
C GLU A 281 10.40 81.12 -38.18
N LEU A 282 10.02 81.33 -36.91
CA LEU A 282 9.78 82.68 -36.36
C LEU A 282 11.05 83.53 -36.34
N LYS A 283 12.22 82.97 -36.07
CA LYS A 283 13.52 83.67 -36.13
C LYS A 283 13.95 83.94 -37.56
N GLN A 284 13.65 83.07 -38.52
CA GLN A 284 13.86 83.33 -39.94
C GLN A 284 12.92 84.45 -40.40
N VAL A 285 11.67 84.46 -39.95
CA VAL A 285 10.75 85.59 -40.16
C VAL A 285 11.29 86.87 -39.51
N VAL A 286 11.91 86.80 -38.33
CA VAL A 286 12.52 87.96 -37.65
C VAL A 286 13.89 88.38 -38.22
N VAL A 287 14.62 87.48 -38.88
CA VAL A 287 15.93 87.76 -39.52
C VAL A 287 15.74 88.19 -40.98
N GLU A 288 14.69 87.73 -41.65
CA GLU A 288 14.23 88.25 -42.95
C GLU A 288 13.49 89.60 -42.79
N ALA A 289 12.85 89.85 -41.64
CA ALA A 289 12.38 91.17 -41.22
C ALA A 289 13.49 91.96 -40.51
N GLY A 290 14.49 92.41 -41.27
CA GLY A 290 15.61 93.23 -40.80
C GLY A 290 15.26 94.67 -40.40
N GLU A 291 14.27 94.88 -39.53
CA GLU A 291 14.00 96.20 -38.93
C GLU A 291 13.90 96.13 -37.40
N PRO A 292 14.54 97.06 -36.65
CA PRO A 292 14.44 97.10 -35.20
C PRO A 292 13.04 97.51 -34.78
N PHE A 293 12.33 96.64 -34.08
CA PHE A 293 11.02 96.90 -33.50
C PHE A 293 11.10 98.02 -32.44
N ASN A 294 10.54 99.19 -32.75
CA ASN A 294 10.49 100.36 -31.88
C ASN A 294 9.14 100.41 -31.14
N GLU A 295 9.16 100.19 -29.82
CA GLU A 295 7.95 100.08 -28.98
C GLU A 295 7.07 101.34 -28.99
N GLU A 296 7.66 102.53 -29.18
CA GLU A 296 6.91 103.80 -29.24
C GLU A 296 6.14 103.96 -30.55
N ASP A 297 6.67 103.47 -31.68
CA ASP A 297 6.02 103.57 -32.98
C ASP A 297 4.80 102.63 -33.05
N TYR A 298 4.88 101.43 -32.48
CA TYR A 298 3.77 100.48 -32.41
C TYR A 298 2.58 101.02 -31.59
N PHE A 299 2.82 101.59 -30.41
CA PHE A 299 1.74 102.20 -29.62
C PHE A 299 1.14 103.43 -30.31
N SER A 300 1.94 104.21 -31.05
CA SER A 300 1.43 105.33 -31.86
C SER A 300 0.57 104.86 -33.04
N LEU A 301 0.91 103.71 -33.64
CA LEU A 301 0.17 103.08 -34.74
C LEU A 301 -1.14 102.47 -34.25
N VAL A 302 -1.12 101.71 -33.15
CA VAL A 302 -2.33 101.14 -32.53
C VAL A 302 -3.28 102.24 -32.07
N ARG A 303 -2.77 103.35 -31.53
CA ARG A 303 -3.61 104.49 -31.13
C ARG A 303 -4.20 105.23 -32.34
N ARG A 304 -3.43 105.39 -33.44
CA ARG A 304 -3.94 105.94 -34.71
C ARG A 304 -4.98 105.03 -35.37
N MET A 305 -4.79 103.72 -35.34
CA MET A 305 -5.77 102.74 -35.84
C MET A 305 -7.07 102.77 -35.04
N LYS A 306 -6.99 102.88 -33.71
CA LYS A 306 -8.19 102.92 -32.86
C LYS A 306 -8.99 104.19 -33.12
N ILE A 307 -8.33 105.33 -33.22
CA ILE A 307 -8.96 106.62 -33.59
C ILE A 307 -9.56 106.55 -35.00
N GLY A 308 -8.87 105.94 -35.97
CA GLY A 308 -9.39 105.74 -37.32
C GLY A 308 -10.61 104.82 -37.38
N LYS A 309 -10.61 103.72 -36.61
CA LYS A 309 -11.76 102.79 -36.56
C LYS A 309 -12.98 103.44 -35.89
N ASP A 310 -12.79 104.21 -34.82
CA ASP A 310 -13.88 104.95 -34.16
C ASP A 310 -14.47 106.03 -35.10
N LEU A 311 -13.63 106.78 -35.83
CA LEU A 311 -14.09 107.77 -36.82
C LEU A 311 -14.82 107.12 -38.00
N LEU A 312 -14.42 105.92 -38.43
CA LEU A 312 -15.12 105.16 -39.46
C LEU A 312 -16.49 104.66 -39.01
N GLU A 313 -16.63 104.22 -37.76
CA GLU A 313 -17.94 103.84 -37.20
C GLU A 313 -18.87 105.05 -37.11
N GLU A 314 -18.38 106.21 -36.66
CA GLU A 314 -19.18 107.44 -36.59
C GLU A 314 -19.61 107.92 -37.98
N ALA A 315 -18.67 107.98 -38.93
CA ALA A 315 -18.95 108.36 -40.32
C ALA A 315 -19.89 107.37 -41.01
N GLY A 316 -19.72 106.06 -40.77
CA GLY A 316 -20.60 105.00 -41.25
C GLY A 316 -22.02 105.13 -40.70
N SER A 317 -22.17 105.45 -39.41
CA SER A 317 -23.49 105.70 -38.81
C SER A 317 -24.19 106.93 -39.42
N SER A 318 -23.41 107.98 -39.71
CA SER A 318 -23.93 109.21 -40.33
C SER A 318 -24.35 108.97 -41.79
N TYR A 319 -23.54 108.23 -42.55
CA TYR A 319 -23.85 107.82 -43.91
C TYR A 319 -25.14 106.98 -43.98
N ALA A 320 -25.31 106.03 -43.05
CA ALA A 320 -26.53 105.22 -42.96
C ALA A 320 -27.78 106.06 -42.63
N LYS A 321 -27.66 107.07 -41.75
CA LYS A 321 -28.75 108.01 -41.43
C LYS A 321 -29.13 108.86 -42.64
N LEU A 322 -28.17 109.31 -43.44
CA LEU A 322 -28.43 110.08 -44.66
C LEU A 322 -29.14 109.24 -45.72
N ILE A 323 -28.72 107.98 -45.91
CA ILE A 323 -29.42 107.05 -46.82
C ILE A 323 -30.89 106.85 -46.39
N ALA A 324 -31.14 106.68 -45.09
CA ALA A 324 -32.49 106.52 -44.60
C ALA A 324 -33.37 107.76 -44.88
N LYS A 325 -32.81 108.98 -44.72
CA LYS A 325 -33.51 110.23 -45.07
C LYS A 325 -33.74 110.38 -46.58
N GLU A 326 -32.74 110.07 -47.40
CA GLU A 326 -32.84 110.12 -48.87
C GLU A 326 -33.98 109.21 -49.37
N ASN A 327 -34.05 107.98 -48.86
CA ASN A 327 -35.11 107.04 -49.21
C ASN A 327 -36.51 107.53 -48.79
N LEU A 328 -36.60 108.26 -47.68
CA LEU A 328 -37.86 108.84 -47.19
C LEU A 328 -38.35 109.94 -48.15
N PHE A 329 -37.44 110.81 -48.61
CA PHE A 329 -37.76 111.83 -49.62
C PHE A 329 -38.03 111.24 -51.00
N GLU A 330 -37.35 110.18 -51.41
CA GLU A 330 -37.66 109.43 -52.65
C GLU A 330 -39.08 108.84 -52.59
N GLN A 331 -39.49 108.25 -51.45
CA GLN A 331 -40.87 107.79 -51.25
C GLN A 331 -41.87 108.94 -51.35
N GLU A 332 -41.63 110.06 -50.66
CA GLU A 332 -42.49 111.24 -50.78
C GLU A 332 -42.58 111.75 -52.22
N ARG A 333 -41.45 111.77 -52.97
CA ARG A 333 -41.44 112.13 -54.39
C ARG A 333 -42.35 111.23 -55.21
N THR A 334 -42.28 109.92 -55.00
CA THR A 334 -43.14 108.95 -55.72
C THR A 334 -44.61 109.11 -55.37
N GLU A 335 -44.94 109.38 -54.11
CA GLU A 335 -46.32 109.66 -53.71
C GLU A 335 -46.85 110.94 -54.35
N VAL A 336 -46.07 112.02 -54.34
CA VAL A 336 -46.46 113.30 -54.93
C VAL A 336 -46.59 113.19 -56.46
N LEU A 337 -45.71 112.45 -57.13
CA LEU A 337 -45.84 112.12 -58.55
C LEU A 337 -47.13 111.35 -58.84
N SER A 338 -47.45 110.33 -58.03
CA SER A 338 -48.70 109.57 -58.18
C SER A 338 -49.95 110.44 -57.96
N LYS A 339 -49.88 111.42 -57.04
CA LYS A 339 -50.94 112.42 -56.83
C LYS A 339 -51.07 113.35 -58.04
N LYS A 340 -49.95 113.82 -58.62
CA LYS A 340 -49.94 114.65 -59.84
C LYS A 340 -50.61 113.93 -61.02
N GLU A 341 -50.30 112.65 -61.23
CA GLU A 341 -50.93 111.84 -62.30
C GLU A 341 -52.43 111.63 -62.09
N ARG A 342 -52.87 111.42 -60.84
CA ARG A 342 -54.29 111.24 -60.52
C ARG A 342 -55.12 112.50 -60.78
N ILE A 343 -54.59 113.68 -60.48
CA ILE A 343 -55.29 114.96 -60.64
C ILE A 343 -55.43 115.34 -62.13
N PHE A 344 -54.48 114.94 -62.97
CA PHE A 344 -54.50 115.24 -64.41
C PHE A 344 -55.70 114.62 -65.16
N LYS A 345 -56.31 113.55 -64.63
CA LYS A 345 -57.42 112.83 -65.26
C LYS A 345 -58.82 113.32 -64.88
N ILE A 346 -58.92 114.31 -63.98
CA ILE A 346 -60.22 114.75 -63.47
C ILE A 346 -60.65 115.99 -64.26
N ASP A 347 -61.55 115.80 -65.22
CA ASP A 347 -62.14 116.91 -65.99
C ASP A 347 -63.38 117.51 -65.29
N ILE A 348 -64.07 116.72 -64.47
CA ILE A 348 -65.29 117.12 -63.75
C ILE A 348 -65.12 116.84 -62.24
N CYS A 349 -65.32 117.85 -61.39
CA CYS A 349 -65.12 117.72 -59.94
C CYS A 349 -66.10 116.69 -59.34
N PRO A 350 -65.62 115.63 -58.66
CA PRO A 350 -66.48 114.54 -58.16
C PRO A 350 -67.41 114.94 -57.01
N THR A 351 -67.25 116.13 -56.43
CA THR A 351 -68.03 116.56 -55.25
C THR A 351 -69.16 117.54 -55.59
N CYS A 352 -68.98 118.40 -56.59
CA CYS A 352 -69.96 119.43 -56.97
C CYS A 352 -70.39 119.39 -58.44
N LEU A 353 -69.90 118.42 -59.24
CA LEU A 353 -70.28 118.18 -60.64
C LEU A 353 -70.06 119.35 -61.61
N GLN A 354 -69.19 120.29 -61.27
CA GLN A 354 -68.75 121.35 -62.20
C GLN A 354 -67.42 120.98 -62.86
N ASP A 355 -67.25 121.42 -64.10
CA ASP A 355 -65.98 121.38 -64.82
C ASP A 355 -64.91 122.10 -64.00
N VAL A 356 -63.78 121.43 -63.76
CA VAL A 356 -62.67 122.02 -63.02
C VAL A 356 -61.98 123.01 -63.95
N PRO A 357 -62.03 124.33 -63.67
CA PRO A 357 -61.44 125.32 -64.57
C PRO A 357 -59.94 125.06 -64.71
N GLU A 358 -59.39 125.24 -65.91
CA GLU A 358 -57.95 125.01 -66.16
C GLU A 358 -57.05 125.77 -65.19
N HIS A 359 -57.46 126.94 -64.70
CA HIS A 359 -56.71 127.70 -63.71
C HIS A 359 -56.51 126.94 -62.38
N HIS A 360 -57.48 126.11 -61.98
CA HIS A 360 -57.37 125.29 -60.77
C HIS A 360 -56.44 124.09 -60.99
N LYS A 361 -56.48 123.46 -62.18
CA LYS A 361 -55.50 122.45 -62.59
C LYS A 361 -54.08 123.02 -62.64
N HIS A 362 -53.91 124.23 -63.19
CA HIS A 362 -52.61 124.90 -63.27
C HIS A 362 -52.05 125.30 -61.91
N ASN A 363 -52.88 125.75 -60.96
CA ASN A 363 -52.43 126.05 -59.60
C ASN A 363 -51.98 124.79 -58.86
N ILE A 364 -52.74 123.70 -58.96
CA ILE A 364 -52.35 122.43 -58.35
C ILE A 364 -51.09 121.86 -59.00
N LEU A 365 -50.93 122.02 -60.32
CA LEU A 365 -49.70 121.67 -61.04
C LEU A 365 -48.50 122.48 -60.57
N ASN A 366 -48.64 123.79 -60.45
CA ASN A 366 -47.56 124.65 -59.96
C ASN A 366 -47.20 124.33 -58.52
N GLU A 367 -48.17 124.01 -57.67
CA GLU A 367 -47.92 123.65 -56.27
C GLU A 367 -47.28 122.26 -56.14
N THR A 368 -47.71 121.29 -56.95
CA THR A 368 -47.10 119.96 -57.00
C THR A 368 -45.72 119.99 -57.65
N GLU A 369 -45.49 120.81 -58.67
CA GLU A 369 -44.17 120.99 -59.29
C GLU A 369 -43.21 121.75 -58.37
N ARG A 370 -43.70 122.72 -57.58
CA ARG A 370 -42.90 123.35 -56.51
C ARG A 370 -42.51 122.34 -55.43
N LYS A 371 -43.45 121.50 -54.97
CA LYS A 371 -43.12 120.45 -54.00
C LYS A 371 -42.15 119.41 -54.57
N LEU A 372 -42.32 119.03 -55.83
CA LEU A 372 -41.39 118.12 -56.50
C LEU A 372 -40.01 118.74 -56.71
N SER A 373 -39.91 120.04 -56.98
CA SER A 373 -38.62 120.74 -57.08
C SER A 373 -37.94 120.91 -55.73
N GLU A 374 -38.70 121.18 -54.66
CA GLU A 374 -38.18 121.21 -53.28
C GLU A 374 -37.66 119.84 -52.84
N ILE A 375 -38.43 118.77 -53.07
CA ILE A 375 -37.98 117.40 -52.75
C ILE A 375 -36.75 117.04 -53.59
N LYS A 376 -36.72 117.40 -54.87
CA LYS A 376 -35.55 117.15 -55.73
C LYS A 376 -34.31 117.90 -55.25
N ASN A 377 -34.43 119.17 -54.86
CA ASN A 377 -33.32 119.94 -54.29
C ASN A 377 -32.83 119.32 -52.97
N ASN A 378 -33.75 118.88 -52.10
CA ASN A 378 -33.38 118.22 -50.84
C ASN A 378 -32.65 116.90 -51.08
N ILE A 379 -33.08 116.11 -52.07
CA ILE A 379 -32.38 114.88 -52.48
C ILE A 379 -31.00 115.22 -53.05
N GLU A 380 -30.86 116.25 -53.90
CA GLU A 380 -29.55 116.64 -54.45
C GLU A 380 -28.58 117.16 -53.37
N ILE A 381 -29.07 117.89 -52.36
CA ILE A 381 -28.26 118.32 -51.21
C ILE A 381 -27.79 117.10 -50.40
N LEU A 382 -28.71 116.19 -50.09
CA LEU A 382 -28.37 114.96 -49.36
C LEU A 382 -27.42 114.06 -50.14
N GLN A 383 -27.54 114.00 -51.47
CA GLN A 383 -26.61 113.26 -52.33
C GLN A 383 -25.20 113.85 -52.29
N LYS A 384 -25.06 115.18 -52.27
CA LYS A 384 -23.76 115.84 -52.11
C LYS A 384 -23.12 115.56 -50.76
N GLU A 385 -23.87 115.71 -49.67
CA GLU A 385 -23.37 115.39 -48.32
C GLU A 385 -22.97 113.91 -48.20
N LYS A 386 -23.76 113.02 -48.81
CA LYS A 386 -23.49 111.59 -48.87
C LYS A 386 -22.20 111.28 -49.64
N THR A 387 -21.96 111.91 -50.79
CA THR A 387 -20.70 111.73 -51.53
C THR A 387 -19.49 112.23 -50.75
N GLU A 388 -19.60 113.37 -50.06
CA GLU A 388 -18.49 113.89 -49.23
C GLU A 388 -18.17 112.95 -48.06
N ILE A 389 -19.19 112.42 -47.38
CA ILE A 389 -18.97 111.45 -46.29
C ILE A 389 -18.44 110.11 -46.84
N PHE A 390 -18.91 109.66 -48.00
CA PHE A 390 -18.42 108.43 -48.61
C PHE A 390 -16.94 108.53 -49.01
N GLU A 391 -16.54 109.65 -49.61
CA GLU A 391 -15.13 109.91 -49.92
C GLU A 391 -14.27 109.99 -48.65
N SER A 392 -14.80 110.58 -47.57
CA SER A 392 -14.12 110.57 -46.26
C SER A 392 -13.98 109.15 -45.70
N ILE A 393 -15.01 108.31 -45.82
CA ILE A 393 -15.00 106.90 -45.39
C ILE A 393 -13.99 106.10 -46.22
N GLU A 394 -13.96 106.24 -47.55
CA GLU A 394 -12.99 105.55 -48.38
C GLU A 394 -11.55 105.99 -48.10
N LYS A 395 -11.35 107.29 -47.88
CA LYS A 395 -10.03 107.82 -47.54
C LYS A 395 -9.53 107.27 -46.20
N GLN A 396 -10.41 107.24 -45.18
CA GLN A 396 -10.07 106.64 -43.89
C GLN A 396 -9.88 105.13 -43.96
N LYS A 397 -10.69 104.40 -44.76
CA LYS A 397 -10.46 102.96 -44.98
C LYS A 397 -9.14 102.67 -45.67
N LYS A 398 -8.74 103.49 -46.65
CA LYS A 398 -7.43 103.37 -47.30
C LYS A 398 -6.30 103.66 -46.33
N GLU A 399 -6.43 104.70 -45.49
CA GLU A 399 -5.44 104.97 -44.43
C GLU A 399 -5.34 103.82 -43.42
N ILE A 400 -6.46 103.22 -43.01
CA ILE A 400 -6.42 102.08 -42.07
C ILE A 400 -5.84 100.83 -42.72
N ASN A 401 -6.24 100.48 -43.95
CA ASN A 401 -5.66 99.33 -44.65
C ASN A 401 -4.16 99.51 -44.87
N HIS A 402 -3.70 100.73 -45.17
CA HIS A 402 -2.27 101.00 -45.28
C HIS A 402 -1.55 100.95 -43.92
N LEU A 403 -2.24 101.17 -42.81
CA LEU A 403 -1.67 100.97 -41.47
C LEU A 403 -1.69 99.49 -41.05
N GLU A 404 -2.59 98.66 -41.58
CA GLU A 404 -2.74 97.23 -41.29
C GLU A 404 -1.76 96.33 -42.08
N GLU A 405 -1.29 96.81 -43.24
CA GLU A 405 -0.14 96.27 -43.98
C GLU A 405 1.18 96.77 -43.37
#